data_AF-A0A9E3T7I8-F1
#
_entry.id   AF-A0A9E3T7I8-F1
#
_cell.length_a   1.000
_cell.length_b   1.000
_cell.length_c   1.000
_cell.angle_alpha   90.00
_cell.angle_beta   90.00
_cell.angle_gamma   90.00
#
_symmetry.space_group_name_H-M   'P 1'
#
loop_
_entity.id
_entity.type
_entity.pdbx_description
1 polymer ?
#
loop_
_entity_poly.entity_id
_entity_poly.type
_entity_poly.pdbx_seq_one_letter_code
_entity_poly.pdbx_strand_id
1 'polypeptide(L)'
;MKAPSSAVGAGTRVEFQFSKGQAAPRSHDSVARRHERPASGGAPDVPKATQRLVVGYFFERLVREGKVRDYAEIARLTGLTRARVTQLADLTLRPNQWQAAVLQATTVHVERKTTVQV
;
A
#
# COMPACT_ATOMS: atom_id res chain seq x y z
N MET A 1 -14.21 18.49 50.22
CA MET A 1 -13.11 17.89 49.44
C MET A 1 -13.70 17.13 48.26
N LYS A 2 -13.55 17.61 47.01
CA LYS A 2 -13.69 16.76 45.82
C LYS A 2 -13.02 17.41 44.60
N ALA A 3 -11.86 16.87 44.24
CA ALA A 3 -11.27 16.71 42.91
C ALA A 3 -9.78 16.31 43.13
N PRO A 4 -9.07 15.70 42.16
CA PRO A 4 -9.40 15.58 40.73
C PRO A 4 -9.17 14.17 40.14
N SER A 5 -9.52 13.96 38.87
CA SER A 5 -8.56 13.53 37.83
C SER A 5 -9.22 12.73 36.69
N SER A 6 -9.26 13.37 35.52
CA SER A 6 -8.86 12.78 34.24
C SER A 6 -9.71 11.63 33.66
N ALA A 7 -10.77 11.98 32.93
CA ALA A 7 -11.22 11.18 31.80
C ALA A 7 -10.49 11.68 30.54
N VAL A 8 -9.30 11.13 30.32
CA VAL A 8 -8.47 11.30 29.11
C VAL A 8 -9.30 10.96 27.88
N GLY A 9 -9.10 11.77 26.84
CA GLY A 9 -9.93 11.89 25.65
C GLY A 9 -10.29 10.56 24.99
N ALA A 10 -11.51 10.54 24.48
CA ALA A 10 -12.06 9.52 23.59
C ALA A 10 -11.10 9.28 22.40
N GLY A 11 -10.17 8.34 22.57
CA GLY A 11 -9.35 7.84 21.50
C GLY A 11 -10.22 6.98 20.60
N THR A 12 -10.58 7.51 19.42
CA THR A 12 -11.15 6.70 18.33
C THR A 12 -10.23 5.53 18.06
N ARG A 13 -10.61 4.34 18.54
CA ARG A 13 -9.90 3.09 18.26
C ARG A 13 -10.12 2.78 16.78
N VAL A 14 -9.17 3.17 15.94
CA VAL A 14 -9.20 2.81 14.52
C VAL A 14 -8.73 1.37 14.42
N GLU A 15 -9.66 0.44 14.29
CA GLU A 15 -9.32 -0.94 13.95
C GLU A 15 -8.93 -1.03 12.47
N PHE A 16 -7.68 -1.43 12.21
CA PHE A 16 -7.21 -1.70 10.86
C PHE A 16 -7.27 -3.21 10.61
N GLN A 17 -8.23 -3.63 9.78
CA GLN A 17 -8.31 -5.01 9.33
C GLN A 17 -7.36 -5.21 8.14
N PHE A 18 -6.29 -5.99 8.36
CA PHE A 18 -5.41 -6.45 7.29
C PHE A 18 -5.81 -7.86 6.87
N SER A 19 -6.50 -7.99 5.73
CA SER A 19 -6.79 -9.30 5.17
C SER A 19 -5.54 -9.89 4.52
N LYS A 20 -5.05 -11.03 5.00
CA LYS A 20 -3.99 -11.79 4.36
C LYS A 20 -4.50 -12.30 3.00
N GLY A 21 -3.98 -11.74 1.90
CA GLY A 21 -4.37 -12.17 0.55
C GLY A 21 -4.12 -13.67 0.36
N GLN A 22 -5.17 -14.42 0.01
CA GLN A 22 -5.06 -15.83 -0.35
C GLN A 22 -4.15 -15.97 -1.58
N ALA A 23 -3.01 -16.63 -1.41
CA ALA A 23 -2.14 -17.03 -2.50
C ALA A 23 -2.68 -18.32 -3.12
N ALA A 24 -3.45 -18.20 -4.20
CA ALA A 24 -3.77 -19.35 -5.05
C ALA A 24 -2.47 -19.89 -5.69
N PRO A 25 -2.35 -21.22 -5.89
CA PRO A 25 -1.19 -21.82 -6.54
C PRO A 25 -1.04 -21.25 -7.96
N ARG A 26 0.16 -20.76 -8.27
CA ARG A 26 0.48 -20.18 -9.58
C ARG A 26 0.79 -21.30 -10.56
N SER A 27 -0.22 -21.75 -11.29
CA SER A 27 -0.06 -22.61 -12.46
C SER A 27 0.70 -21.84 -13.55
N HIS A 28 1.75 -22.45 -14.13
CA HIS A 28 2.61 -21.85 -15.15
C HIS A 28 1.92 -21.60 -16.51
N ASP A 29 0.65 -21.99 -16.64
CA ASP A 29 -0.18 -21.86 -17.86
C ASP A 29 -0.92 -20.50 -17.96
N SER A 30 -0.53 -19.52 -17.14
CA SER A 30 -1.28 -18.28 -16.92
C SER A 30 -0.90 -17.12 -17.84
N VAL A 31 -0.11 -17.34 -18.89
CA VAL A 31 0.36 -16.25 -19.77
C VAL A 31 -0.76 -15.73 -20.68
N ALA A 32 -1.82 -16.52 -20.90
CA ALA A 32 -2.92 -16.15 -21.81
C ALA A 32 -4.17 -15.52 -21.15
N ARG A 33 -4.27 -15.44 -19.81
CA ARG A 33 -5.46 -14.91 -19.11
C ARG A 33 -5.23 -13.58 -18.39
N ARG A 34 -4.49 -12.63 -18.99
CA ARG A 34 -4.17 -11.35 -18.33
C ARG A 34 -4.91 -10.12 -18.84
N HIS A 35 -6.05 -10.25 -19.52
CA HIS A 35 -6.81 -9.06 -19.96
C HIS A 35 -8.31 -9.03 -19.68
N GLU A 36 -8.88 -10.01 -18.99
CA GLU A 36 -10.29 -9.93 -18.59
C GLU A 36 -10.41 -9.99 -17.08
N ARG A 37 -9.88 -8.95 -16.41
CA ARG A 37 -10.43 -8.62 -15.09
C ARG A 37 -11.78 -7.96 -15.39
N PRO A 38 -12.93 -8.51 -14.92
CA PRO A 38 -14.22 -7.90 -15.15
C PRO A 38 -14.14 -6.45 -14.67
N ALA A 39 -14.58 -5.52 -15.52
CA ALA A 39 -14.61 -4.11 -15.22
C ALA A 39 -15.45 -3.90 -13.94
N SER A 40 -14.77 -3.87 -12.80
CA SER A 40 -15.39 -3.49 -11.53
C SER A 40 -15.78 -2.03 -11.69
N GLY A 41 -17.09 -1.79 -11.81
CA GLY A 41 -17.63 -0.46 -12.05
C GLY A 41 -17.10 0.57 -11.06
N GLY A 42 -16.73 1.73 -11.60
CA GLY A 42 -16.94 3.02 -10.96
C GLY A 42 -15.77 3.67 -10.20
N ALA A 43 -14.60 3.05 -10.05
CA ALA A 43 -13.44 3.70 -9.43
C ALA A 43 -12.27 3.81 -10.42
N PRO A 44 -11.63 4.99 -10.56
CA PRO A 44 -10.43 5.10 -11.38
C PRO A 44 -9.35 4.14 -10.86
N ASP A 45 -8.69 3.41 -11.77
CA ASP A 45 -7.62 2.47 -11.41
C ASP A 45 -6.43 3.25 -10.85
N VAL A 46 -6.29 3.22 -9.52
CA VAL A 46 -5.21 3.94 -8.84
C VAL A 46 -3.89 3.19 -9.10
N PRO A 47 -2.87 3.84 -9.68
CA PRO A 47 -1.59 3.20 -9.92
C PRO A 47 -0.99 2.55 -8.68
N LYS A 48 -0.39 1.36 -8.84
CA LYS A 48 0.22 0.62 -7.71
C LYS A 48 1.31 1.42 -7.01
N ALA A 49 2.01 2.30 -7.71
CA ALA A 49 2.99 3.19 -7.12
C ALA A 49 2.34 4.16 -6.11
N THR A 50 1.21 4.76 -6.49
CA THR A 50 0.39 5.59 -5.61
C THR A 50 -0.07 4.82 -4.38
N GLN A 51 -0.61 3.61 -4.57
CA GLN A 51 -1.04 2.76 -3.44
C GLN A 51 0.10 2.49 -2.46
N ARG A 52 1.31 2.18 -2.96
CA ARG A 52 2.49 1.94 -2.12
C ARG A 52 2.93 3.19 -1.35
N LEU A 53 2.91 4.34 -2.00
CA LEU A 53 3.30 5.61 -1.38
C LEU A 53 2.33 5.98 -0.25
N VAL A 54 1.02 5.85 -0.50
CA VAL A 54 -0.02 6.09 0.52
C VAL A 54 0.16 5.15 1.71
N VAL A 55 0.39 3.86 1.48
CA VAL A 55 0.65 2.88 2.55
C VAL A 55 1.90 3.24 3.34
N GLY A 56 2.98 3.66 2.66
CA GLY A 56 4.19 4.16 3.32
C GLY A 56 3.91 5.32 4.27
N TYR A 57 3.25 6.37 3.79
CA TYR A 57 2.87 7.52 4.63
C TYR A 57 1.95 7.13 5.80
N PHE A 58 1.06 6.17 5.58
CA PHE A 58 0.20 5.66 6.62
C PHE A 58 0.99 4.95 7.74
N PHE A 59 1.98 4.12 7.39
CA PHE A 59 2.86 3.48 8.37
C PHE A 59 3.71 4.50 9.14
N GLU A 60 4.30 5.47 8.46
CA GLU A 60 5.04 6.57 9.09
C GLU A 60 4.17 7.32 10.11
N ARG A 61 2.92 7.60 9.73
CA ARG A 61 1.97 8.29 10.60
C ARG A 61 1.63 7.47 11.84
N LEU A 62 1.42 6.15 11.72
CA LEU A 62 1.14 5.30 12.86
C LEU A 62 2.28 5.28 13.89
N VAL A 63 3.52 5.21 13.41
CA VAL A 63 4.71 5.24 14.28
C VAL A 63 4.87 6.62 14.92
N ARG A 64 4.75 7.68 14.13
CA ARG A 64 4.86 9.07 14.62
C ARG A 64 3.80 9.44 15.65
N GLU A 65 2.57 8.95 15.48
CA GLU A 65 1.47 9.15 16.44
C GLU A 65 1.56 8.22 17.66
N GLY A 66 2.55 7.32 17.73
CA GLY A 66 2.70 6.36 18.83
C GLY A 66 1.62 5.27 18.87
N LYS A 67 0.80 5.15 17.82
CA LYS A 67 -0.24 4.10 17.71
C LYS A 67 0.36 2.71 17.52
N VAL A 68 1.57 2.67 16.97
CA VAL A 68 2.38 1.46 16.80
C VAL A 68 3.81 1.82 17.21
N ARG A 69 4.49 0.93 17.94
CA ARG A 69 5.81 1.18 18.51
C ARG A 69 6.90 1.31 17.46
N ASP A 70 6.90 0.39 16.48
CA ASP A 70 7.99 0.27 15.50
C ASP A 70 7.54 -0.48 14.23
N TYR A 71 8.38 -0.47 13.19
CA TYR A 71 8.09 -1.19 11.93
C TYR A 71 8.03 -2.72 12.09
N ALA A 72 8.59 -3.30 13.16
CA ALA A 72 8.45 -4.73 13.44
C ALA A 72 7.03 -5.05 13.88
N GLU A 73 6.42 -4.17 14.66
CA GLU A 73 5.03 -4.30 15.07
C GLU A 73 4.09 -4.16 13.88
N ILE A 74 4.35 -3.21 12.96
CA ILE A 74 3.62 -3.13 11.69
C ILE A 74 3.74 -4.43 10.89
N ALA A 75 4.95 -5.00 10.77
CA ALA A 75 5.16 -6.27 10.08
C ALA A 75 4.31 -7.41 10.67
N ARG A 76 4.23 -7.50 12.00
CA ARG A 76 3.39 -8.50 12.70
C ARG A 76 1.90 -8.27 12.46
N LEU A 77 1.43 -7.03 12.58
CA LEU A 77 0.01 -6.68 12.40
C LEU A 77 -0.48 -6.86 10.97
N THR A 78 0.38 -6.59 9.98
CA THR A 78 0.03 -6.66 8.55
C THR A 78 0.32 -8.01 7.91
N GLY A 79 1.12 -8.86 8.56
CA GLY A 79 1.64 -10.11 7.97
C GLY A 79 2.70 -9.89 6.89
N LEU A 80 3.21 -8.67 6.73
CA LEU A 80 4.30 -8.35 5.81
C LEU A 80 5.66 -8.67 6.44
N THR A 81 6.66 -8.92 5.60
CA THR A 81 8.04 -8.99 6.10
C THR A 81 8.52 -7.61 6.54
N ARG A 82 9.44 -7.56 7.51
CA ARG A 82 10.07 -6.29 7.95
C ARG A 82 10.68 -5.53 6.77
N ALA A 83 11.41 -6.25 5.90
CA ALA A 83 12.00 -5.66 4.70
C ALA A 83 10.95 -5.02 3.79
N ARG A 84 9.76 -5.63 3.64
CA ARG A 84 8.69 -5.06 2.84
C ARG A 84 8.10 -3.80 3.47
N VAL A 85 7.94 -3.75 4.78
CA VAL A 85 7.51 -2.55 5.51
C VAL A 85 8.51 -1.43 5.29
N THR A 86 9.80 -1.71 5.49
CA THR A 86 10.89 -0.74 5.27
C THR A 86 10.89 -0.21 3.84
N GLN A 87 10.74 -1.06 2.82
CA GLN A 87 10.65 -0.61 1.43
C GLN A 87 9.50 0.36 1.17
N LEU A 88 8.36 0.18 1.85
CA LEU A 88 7.21 1.08 1.71
C LEU A 88 7.46 2.41 2.43
N ALA A 89 8.06 2.37 3.62
CA ALA A 89 8.48 3.55 4.37
C ALA A 89 9.54 4.38 3.59
N ASP A 90 10.56 3.72 3.04
CA ASP A 90 11.65 4.35 2.29
C ASP A 90 11.19 5.12 1.06
N LEU A 91 10.02 4.79 0.49
CA LEU A 91 9.43 5.57 -0.60
C LEU A 91 9.08 7.00 -0.16
N THR A 92 8.69 7.19 1.11
CA THR A 92 8.31 8.50 1.67
C THR A 92 9.53 9.40 1.90
N LEU A 93 10.72 8.81 2.06
CA LEU A 93 11.98 9.53 2.27
C LEU A 93 12.62 10.03 0.96
N ARG A 94 12.04 9.66 -0.19
CA ARG A 94 12.54 10.09 -1.50
C ARG A 94 12.22 11.57 -1.76
N PRO A 95 13.06 12.28 -2.54
CA PRO A 95 12.74 13.64 -2.97
C PRO A 95 11.39 13.72 -3.69
N ASN A 96 10.61 14.76 -3.39
CA ASN A 96 9.27 14.95 -3.96
C ASN A 96 9.25 14.90 -5.50
N GLN A 97 10.28 15.46 -6.16
CA GLN A 97 10.41 15.42 -7.63
C GLN A 97 10.53 13.99 -8.18
N TRP A 98 11.17 13.08 -7.44
CA TRP A 98 11.27 11.67 -7.83
C TRP A 98 9.95 10.95 -7.63
N GLN A 99 9.26 11.21 -6.51
CA GLN A 99 7.94 10.64 -6.25
C GLN A 99 6.95 11.09 -7.34
N ALA A 100 6.97 12.38 -7.70
CA ALA A 100 6.15 12.93 -8.78
C ALA A 100 6.42 12.22 -10.11
N ALA A 101 7.69 12.03 -10.48
CA ALA A 101 8.07 11.31 -11.69
C ALA A 101 7.52 9.88 -11.71
N VAL A 102 7.60 9.14 -10.60
CA VAL A 102 7.08 7.77 -10.50
C VAL A 102 5.55 7.73 -10.61
N LEU A 103 4.85 8.69 -10.00
CA LEU A 103 3.39 8.78 -10.09
C LEU A 103 2.93 9.10 -11.52
N GLN A 104 3.65 9.99 -12.21
CA GLN A 104 3.36 10.37 -13.61
C GLN A 104 3.72 9.25 -14.60
N ALA A 105 4.83 8.54 -14.38
CA ALA A 105 5.30 7.48 -15.25
C ALA A 105 4.40 6.23 -15.23
N THR A 106 3.59 6.03 -14.20
CA THR A 106 2.75 4.81 -14.07
C THR A 106 1.50 4.86 -14.96
N THR A 107 1.27 5.94 -15.73
CA THR A 107 0.23 6.05 -16.77
C THR A 107 0.70 5.50 -18.14
N VAL A 108 1.74 4.66 -18.19
CA VAL A 108 2.12 3.99 -19.44
C VAL A 108 1.13 2.88 -19.79
N HIS A 109 0.18 3.21 -20.67
CA HIS A 109 -0.41 2.22 -21.57
C HIS A 109 0.73 1.62 -22.39
N VAL A 110 1.11 0.38 -22.09
CA VAL A 110 2.10 -0.36 -22.90
C VAL A 110 1.41 -0.77 -24.20
N GLU A 111 1.44 0.10 -25.21
CA GLU A 111 1.04 -0.26 -26.56
C GLU A 111 2.12 -1.18 -27.15
N ARG A 112 1.88 -2.49 -27.12
CA ARG A 112 2.77 -3.46 -27.76
C ARG A 112 2.49 -3.43 -29.26
N LYS A 113 3.31 -2.72 -30.03
CA LYS A 113 3.40 -2.92 -31.48
C LYS A 113 3.96 -4.32 -31.74
N THR A 114 3.07 -5.28 -31.93
CA THR A 114 3.42 -6.59 -32.47
C THR A 114 3.64 -6.42 -33.97
N THR A 115 4.88 -6.16 -34.37
CA THR A 115 5.26 -6.33 -35.78
C THR A 115 5.44 -7.83 -36.03
N VAL A 116 4.42 -8.46 -36.60
CA VAL A 116 4.58 -9.77 -37.26
C VAL A 116 5.19 -9.48 -38.63
N GLN A 117 6.43 -9.91 -38.85
CA GLN A 117 6.97 -9.97 -40.20
C GLN A 117 6.58 -11.32 -40.83
N VAL A 118 6.01 -11.24 -42.03
CA VAL A 118 5.62 -12.37 -42.90
C VAL A 118 6.74 -12.62 -43.90
#